data_AF-A0A6A1VR30-F1
#
_entry.id   AF-A0A6A1VR30-F1
#
_cell.length_a   1.000
_cell.length_b   1.000
_cell.length_c   1.000
_cell.angle_alpha   90.00
_cell.angle_beta   90.00
_cell.angle_gamma   90.00
#
_symmetry.space_group_name_H-M   'P 1'
#
loop_
_entity.id
_entity.type
_entity.pdbx_description
1 polymer ?
#
loop_
_entity_poly.entity_id
_entity_poly.type
_entity_poly.pdbx_seq_one_letter_code
_entity_poly.pdbx_strand_id
1 'polypeptide(L)'
;MVMLSTEEEKQKSAKKSPGREEKMEINGHSNGFTSTHRSLVDEIKDYLKKNSSASQLKSYLVSLSGTSQEVMDALFEALFMGIGKGFAKEVAKKKSYLAAATEGEGSQIVLLRAIESFCAKASTEAAKEVALVLKDLYDNDVVEEESVLEWYQQGLVGGNKTSQIWKNIKPFIEWLQNAESESEDE
;
A
#
# COMPACT_ATOMS: atom_id res chain seq x y z
N MET A 1 -39.30 -44.67 10.35
CA MET A 1 -39.80 -43.39 9.79
C MET A 1 -40.09 -42.46 10.94
N VAL A 2 -39.52 -41.28 10.85
CA VAL A 2 -39.68 -40.11 11.71
C VAL A 2 -41.10 -39.54 11.63
N MET A 3 -41.65 -39.10 12.77
CA MET A 3 -42.77 -38.16 12.90
C MET A 3 -42.46 -37.32 14.15
N LEU A 4 -42.15 -36.02 14.01
CA LEU A 4 -43.03 -34.85 14.24
C LEU A 4 -43.55 -34.79 15.69
N SER A 5 -43.61 -33.68 16.43
CA SER A 5 -43.25 -32.27 16.31
C SER A 5 -43.60 -31.63 17.67
N THR A 6 -42.82 -30.62 18.08
CA THR A 6 -43.17 -29.35 18.79
C THR A 6 -44.18 -29.32 19.96
N GLU A 7 -43.83 -28.64 21.06
CA GLU A 7 -44.50 -27.40 21.57
C GLU A 7 -43.80 -26.86 22.85
N GLU A 8 -43.57 -25.53 22.88
CA GLU A 8 -43.50 -24.52 23.99
C GLU A 8 -42.82 -24.83 25.35
N GLU A 9 -42.30 -23.89 26.16
CA GLU A 9 -42.61 -22.48 26.38
C GLU A 9 -41.39 -21.78 27.03
N LYS A 10 -41.32 -20.46 26.82
CA LYS A 10 -40.32 -19.51 27.30
C LYS A 10 -40.71 -18.97 28.68
N GLN A 11 -39.78 -18.87 29.64
CA GLN A 11 -39.84 -17.81 30.66
C GLN A 11 -38.47 -17.43 31.26
N LYS A 12 -38.22 -16.11 31.30
CA LYS A 12 -37.06 -15.41 31.88
C LYS A 12 -37.25 -15.23 33.39
N SER A 13 -36.17 -15.31 34.19
CA SER A 13 -35.59 -14.15 34.92
C SER A 13 -34.74 -14.51 36.16
N ALA A 14 -33.67 -13.70 36.32
CA ALA A 14 -33.04 -13.23 37.56
C ALA A 14 -31.92 -14.05 38.26
N LYS A 15 -30.68 -13.55 38.08
CA LYS A 15 -29.62 -13.17 39.07
C LYS A 15 -29.44 -14.10 40.31
N LYS A 16 -28.23 -14.56 40.70
CA LYS A 16 -27.00 -13.78 41.01
C LYS A 16 -25.82 -14.71 41.41
N SER A 17 -24.59 -14.31 41.04
CA SER A 17 -23.24 -14.65 41.60
C SER A 17 -22.61 -16.02 41.30
N PRO A 18 -21.26 -16.21 41.44
CA PRO A 18 -20.15 -15.24 41.55
C PRO A 18 -19.04 -15.44 40.49
N GLY A 19 -18.12 -14.47 40.42
CA GLY A 19 -17.04 -14.41 39.43
C GLY A 19 -16.11 -15.62 39.40
N ARG A 20 -15.78 -16.02 38.19
CA ARG A 20 -14.60 -16.82 37.87
C ARG A 20 -13.82 -16.03 36.84
N GLU A 21 -12.61 -15.63 37.22
CA GLU A 21 -11.63 -15.04 36.33
C GLU A 21 -11.29 -16.08 35.25
N GLU A 22 -11.87 -15.90 34.07
CA GLU A 22 -11.38 -16.55 32.86
C GLU A 22 -10.35 -15.61 32.26
N LYS A 23 -9.08 -15.83 32.64
CA LYS A 23 -7.95 -15.37 31.85
C LYS A 23 -8.04 -16.06 30.49
N MET A 24 -8.76 -15.45 29.55
CA MET A 24 -8.50 -15.68 28.14
C MET A 24 -7.23 -14.91 27.82
N GLU A 25 -6.11 -15.65 27.82
CA GLU A 25 -4.88 -15.23 27.18
C GLU A 25 -5.18 -14.99 25.69
N ILE A 26 -5.42 -13.73 25.35
CA ILE A 26 -5.37 -13.26 23.98
C ILE A 26 -3.88 -13.25 23.63
N ASN A 27 -3.40 -14.38 23.13
CA ASN A 27 -2.02 -14.60 22.73
C ASN A 27 -1.74 -13.71 21.50
N GLY A 28 -1.37 -12.45 21.76
CA GLY A 28 -1.09 -11.42 20.76
C GLY A 28 0.16 -11.74 19.95
N HIS A 29 -0.02 -12.50 18.86
CA HIS A 29 0.97 -12.70 17.81
C HIS A 29 0.80 -11.68 16.68
N SER A 30 1.05 -10.40 16.95
CA SER A 30 1.13 -9.39 15.88
C SER A 30 2.09 -8.23 16.17
N ASN A 31 3.00 -8.35 17.15
CA ASN A 31 3.94 -7.27 17.49
C ASN A 31 5.30 -7.35 16.79
N GLY A 32 5.57 -8.40 16.01
CA GLY A 32 6.84 -8.56 15.26
C GLY A 32 6.86 -7.75 13.96
N PHE A 33 5.80 -7.85 13.15
CA PHE A 33 5.71 -7.26 11.82
C PHE A 33 5.80 -5.73 11.81
N THR A 34 5.13 -5.05 12.75
CA THR A 34 5.18 -3.60 12.88
C THR A 34 6.53 -3.10 13.42
N SER A 35 7.24 -3.92 14.20
CA SER A 35 8.58 -3.59 14.71
C SER A 35 9.63 -3.65 13.59
N THR A 36 9.55 -4.65 12.72
CA THR A 36 10.46 -4.81 11.58
C THR A 36 10.26 -3.72 10.55
N HIS A 37 9.00 -3.44 10.17
CA HIS A 37 8.70 -2.34 9.24
C HIS A 37 9.17 -0.98 9.79
N ARG A 38 8.94 -0.71 11.08
CA ARG A 38 9.45 0.51 11.72
C ARG A 38 10.98 0.58 11.68
N SER A 39 11.69 -0.52 11.95
CA SER A 39 13.15 -0.58 11.84
C SER A 39 13.61 -0.22 10.43
N LEU A 40 13.02 -0.85 9.41
CA LEU A 40 13.34 -0.57 8.00
C LEU A 40 13.13 0.91 7.66
N VAL A 41 12.01 1.50 8.11
CA VAL A 41 11.74 2.92 7.89
C VAL A 41 12.80 3.81 8.55
N ASP A 42 13.20 3.49 9.78
CA ASP A 42 14.20 4.28 10.52
C ASP A 42 15.61 4.13 9.89
N GLU A 43 15.98 2.92 9.47
CA GLU A 43 17.24 2.63 8.76
C GLU A 43 17.32 3.39 7.43
N ILE A 44 16.25 3.36 6.62
CA ILE A 44 16.19 4.09 5.36
C ILE A 44 16.21 5.60 5.59
N LYS A 45 15.51 6.11 6.61
CA LYS A 45 15.59 7.55 6.96
C LYS A 45 17.00 7.96 7.34
N ASP A 46 17.72 7.15 8.11
CA ASP A 46 19.09 7.45 8.49
C ASP A 46 20.06 7.38 7.31
N TYR A 47 19.82 6.47 6.36
CA TYR A 47 20.54 6.46 5.08
C TYR A 47 20.29 7.76 4.28
N LEU A 48 19.03 8.19 4.15
CA LEU A 48 18.67 9.42 3.44
C LEU A 48 19.26 10.68 4.09
N LYS A 49 19.34 10.75 5.43
CA LYS A 49 19.98 11.86 6.16
C LYS A 49 21.48 11.96 5.93
N LYS A 50 22.15 10.83 5.65
CA LYS A 50 23.61 10.79 5.41
C LYS A 50 24.02 11.33 4.03
N ASN A 51 23.10 11.97 3.28
CA ASN A 51 23.28 12.45 1.91
C ASN A 51 23.74 11.35 0.93
N SER A 52 23.42 10.09 1.21
CA SER A 52 23.77 8.98 0.34
C SER A 52 23.04 9.12 -1.01
N SER A 53 23.76 8.86 -2.10
CA SER A 53 23.28 9.08 -3.46
C SER A 53 22.24 8.04 -3.88
N ALA A 54 21.33 8.45 -4.78
CA ALA A 54 20.35 7.52 -5.38
C ALA A 54 21.03 6.30 -6.04
N SER A 55 22.24 6.46 -6.56
CA SER A 55 23.03 5.37 -7.17
C SER A 55 23.43 4.24 -6.21
N GLN A 56 23.51 4.52 -4.91
CA GLN A 56 23.82 3.50 -3.89
C GLN A 56 22.57 2.98 -3.18
N LEU A 57 21.42 3.63 -3.41
CA LEU A 57 20.16 3.29 -2.76
C LEU A 57 19.77 1.85 -3.08
N LYS A 58 19.80 1.45 -4.35
CA LYS A 58 19.41 0.11 -4.79
C LYS A 58 20.18 -0.99 -4.04
N SER A 59 21.51 -0.89 -4.03
CA SER A 59 22.37 -1.86 -3.32
C SER A 59 22.09 -1.87 -1.82
N TYR A 60 21.80 -0.71 -1.23
CA TYR A 60 21.43 -0.61 0.17
C TYR A 60 20.07 -1.27 0.46
N LEU A 61 19.04 -0.99 -0.35
CA LEU A 61 17.72 -1.60 -0.21
C LEU A 61 17.78 -3.13 -0.32
N VAL A 62 18.58 -3.66 -1.25
CA VAL A 62 18.81 -5.12 -1.39
C VAL A 62 19.55 -5.71 -0.17
N SER A 63 20.33 -4.91 0.55
CA SER A 63 21.03 -5.35 1.77
C SER A 63 20.13 -5.39 3.01
N LEU A 64 18.95 -4.75 2.97
CA LEU A 64 18.04 -4.71 4.11
C LEU A 64 17.35 -6.05 4.32
N SER A 65 17.05 -6.35 5.58
CA SER A 65 16.38 -7.59 5.97
C SER A 65 14.86 -7.44 5.83
N GLY A 66 14.33 -7.75 4.66
CA GLY A 66 12.88 -7.73 4.37
C GLY A 66 12.57 -8.23 2.97
N THR A 67 11.29 -8.50 2.70
CA THR A 67 10.83 -8.73 1.33
C THR A 67 10.92 -7.45 0.50
N SER A 68 10.99 -7.57 -0.83
CA SER A 68 11.01 -6.41 -1.72
C SER A 68 9.83 -5.46 -1.45
N GLN A 69 8.66 -6.00 -1.09
CA GLN A 69 7.49 -5.22 -0.73
C GLN A 69 7.68 -4.46 0.59
N GLU A 70 8.13 -5.12 1.66
CA GLU A 70 8.34 -4.46 2.96
C GLU A 70 9.40 -3.36 2.87
N VAL A 71 10.47 -3.60 2.11
CA VAL A 71 11.53 -2.61 1.88
C VAL A 71 11.02 -1.43 1.06
N MET A 72 10.21 -1.67 0.02
CA MET A 72 9.63 -0.60 -0.79
C MET A 72 8.57 0.21 -0.02
N ASP A 73 7.69 -0.46 0.74
CA ASP A 73 6.73 0.19 1.63
C ASP A 73 7.46 1.09 2.64
N ALA A 74 8.53 0.58 3.25
CA ALA A 74 9.34 1.33 4.19
C ALA A 74 10.08 2.50 3.54
N LEU A 75 10.59 2.34 2.30
CA LEU A 75 11.20 3.42 1.53
C LEU A 75 10.19 4.52 1.22
N PHE A 76 9.01 4.15 0.75
CA PHE A 76 7.95 5.08 0.38
C PHE A 76 7.46 5.84 1.62
N GLU A 77 7.28 5.15 2.74
CA GLU A 77 6.96 5.76 4.04
C GLU A 77 8.12 6.66 4.53
N ALA A 78 9.37 6.25 4.40
CA ALA A 78 10.53 7.06 4.79
C ALA A 78 10.64 8.37 3.99
N LEU A 79 10.30 8.34 2.71
CA LEU A 79 10.37 9.50 1.81
C LEU A 79 9.18 10.44 1.98
N PHE A 80 7.98 9.90 2.18
CA PHE A 80 6.74 10.68 2.02
C PHE A 80 5.82 10.70 3.25
N MET A 81 6.12 9.95 4.32
CA MET A 81 5.29 9.97 5.53
C MET A 81 5.23 11.35 6.15
N GLY A 82 4.02 11.81 6.43
CA GLY A 82 3.74 13.15 6.97
C GLY A 82 3.50 14.21 5.91
N ILE A 83 3.62 13.88 4.62
CA ILE A 83 3.26 14.80 3.53
C ILE A 83 1.75 14.77 3.33
N GLY A 84 1.15 15.95 3.36
CA GLY A 84 -0.24 16.16 2.98
C GLY A 84 -0.34 16.77 1.60
N LYS A 85 -0.66 18.06 1.55
CA LYS A 85 -0.71 18.85 0.32
C LYS A 85 0.66 18.96 -0.36
N GLY A 86 0.72 18.73 -1.67
CA GLY A 86 1.97 18.78 -2.43
C GLY A 86 2.75 17.47 -2.46
N PHE A 87 2.09 16.35 -2.20
CA PHE A 87 2.64 15.01 -2.35
C PHE A 87 3.22 14.78 -3.74
N ALA A 88 2.49 15.16 -4.80
CA ALA A 88 3.00 15.01 -6.18
C ALA A 88 4.30 15.78 -6.42
N LYS A 89 4.44 16.98 -5.83
CA LYS A 89 5.66 17.78 -5.96
C LYS A 89 6.84 17.14 -5.25
N GLU A 90 6.62 16.49 -4.11
CA GLU A 90 7.72 15.84 -3.39
C GLU A 90 8.15 14.55 -4.09
N VAL A 91 7.21 13.78 -4.65
CA VAL A 91 7.51 12.63 -5.50
C VAL A 91 8.39 13.07 -6.68
N ALA A 92 8.03 14.14 -7.38
CA ALA A 92 8.82 14.67 -8.49
C ALA A 92 10.25 15.07 -8.10
N LYS A 93 10.48 15.53 -6.86
CA LYS A 93 11.84 15.82 -6.35
C LYS A 93 12.62 14.55 -5.99
N LYS A 94 11.93 13.51 -5.53
CA LYS A 94 12.54 12.25 -5.07
C LYS A 94 12.50 11.15 -6.13
N LYS A 95 12.05 11.45 -7.35
CA LYS A 95 11.92 10.49 -8.46
C LYS A 95 13.21 9.74 -8.79
N SER A 96 14.39 10.35 -8.65
CA SER A 96 15.66 9.66 -8.88
C SER A 96 15.88 8.49 -7.92
N TYR A 97 15.36 8.58 -6.69
CA TYR A 97 15.41 7.49 -5.71
C TYR A 97 14.39 6.40 -6.05
N LEU A 98 13.21 6.79 -6.54
CA LEU A 98 12.17 5.84 -6.97
C LEU A 98 12.63 5.06 -8.21
N ALA A 99 13.16 5.74 -9.22
CA ALA A 99 13.73 5.11 -10.40
C ALA A 99 14.83 4.11 -10.03
N ALA A 100 15.79 4.51 -9.18
CA ALA A 100 16.83 3.61 -8.71
C ALA A 100 16.28 2.39 -7.95
N ALA A 101 15.15 2.53 -7.26
CA ALA A 101 14.48 1.44 -6.56
C ALA A 101 13.65 0.55 -7.50
N THR A 102 13.22 1.04 -8.68
CA THR A 102 12.40 0.29 -9.65
C THR A 102 13.17 -0.33 -10.81
N GLU A 103 14.50 -0.22 -10.87
CA GLU A 103 15.37 -0.85 -11.88
C GLU A 103 15.43 -2.40 -11.83
N GLY A 104 14.49 -3.08 -11.18
CA GLY A 104 14.44 -4.54 -11.07
C GLY A 104 13.17 -5.12 -11.68
N GLU A 105 13.24 -6.34 -12.21
CA GLU A 105 12.05 -7.04 -12.72
C GLU A 105 10.98 -7.16 -11.62
N GLY A 106 9.73 -6.81 -11.94
CA GLY A 106 8.62 -6.77 -10.99
C GLY A 106 8.68 -5.64 -9.94
N SER A 107 9.72 -4.80 -9.94
CA SER A 107 9.87 -3.72 -8.95
C SER A 107 8.87 -2.58 -9.17
N GLN A 108 8.39 -2.41 -10.41
CA GLN A 108 7.31 -1.47 -10.73
C GLN A 108 6.00 -1.84 -10.01
N ILE A 109 5.58 -3.10 -10.08
CA ILE A 109 4.39 -3.60 -9.36
C ILE A 109 4.55 -3.45 -7.85
N VAL A 110 5.75 -3.73 -7.33
CA VAL A 110 6.07 -3.54 -5.91
C VAL A 110 5.94 -2.08 -5.50
N LEU A 111 6.42 -1.13 -6.33
CA LEU A 111 6.25 0.30 -6.12
C LEU A 111 4.77 0.71 -6.11
N LEU A 112 3.98 0.22 -7.07
CA LEU A 112 2.55 0.53 -7.16
C LEU A 112 1.79 0.05 -5.92
N ARG A 113 2.09 -1.16 -5.43
CA ARG A 113 1.55 -1.68 -4.16
C ARG A 113 2.00 -0.85 -2.95
N ALA A 114 3.24 -0.35 -2.95
CA ALA A 114 3.72 0.54 -1.89
C ALA A 114 2.98 1.88 -1.89
N ILE A 115 2.68 2.44 -3.06
CA ILE A 115 1.83 3.64 -3.19
C ILE A 115 0.43 3.38 -2.65
N GLU A 116 -0.14 2.20 -2.92
CA GLU A 116 -1.43 1.78 -2.37
C GLU A 116 -1.44 1.74 -0.85
N SER A 117 -0.48 1.01 -0.27
CA SER A 117 -0.25 0.85 1.17
C SER A 117 -0.04 2.23 1.84
N PHE A 118 0.73 3.10 1.19
CA PHE A 118 0.96 4.47 1.63
C PHE A 118 -0.32 5.30 1.60
N CYS A 119 -1.08 5.31 0.51
CA CYS A 119 -2.31 6.08 0.39
C CYS A 119 -3.38 5.65 1.41
N ALA A 120 -3.39 4.38 1.83
CA ALA A 120 -4.25 3.90 2.91
C ALA A 120 -3.91 4.52 4.28
N LYS A 121 -2.62 4.86 4.51
CA LYS A 121 -2.12 5.49 5.74
C LYS A 121 -2.00 7.03 5.64
N ALA A 122 -1.94 7.56 4.42
CA ALA A 122 -1.69 8.96 4.14
C ALA A 122 -2.92 9.84 4.39
N SER A 123 -2.71 11.15 4.41
CA SER A 123 -3.80 12.12 4.48
C SER A 123 -4.70 12.04 3.24
N THR A 124 -5.98 12.42 3.40
CA THR A 124 -6.92 12.49 2.28
C THR A 124 -6.45 13.42 1.16
N GLU A 125 -5.67 14.45 1.48
CA GLU A 125 -5.07 15.37 0.50
C GLU A 125 -4.02 14.65 -0.36
N ALA A 126 -3.08 13.93 0.26
CA ALA A 126 -2.08 13.16 -0.46
C ALA A 126 -2.74 12.05 -1.30
N ALA A 127 -3.74 11.37 -0.75
CA ALA A 127 -4.48 10.33 -1.46
C ALA A 127 -5.28 10.87 -2.67
N LYS A 128 -5.61 12.17 -2.73
CA LYS A 128 -6.23 12.79 -3.91
C LYS A 128 -5.21 13.13 -4.99
N GLU A 129 -3.97 13.42 -4.60
CA GLU A 129 -2.86 13.69 -5.53
C GLU A 129 -2.24 12.41 -6.12
N VAL A 130 -2.68 11.22 -5.69
CA VAL A 130 -2.14 9.93 -6.16
C VAL A 130 -2.22 9.75 -7.68
N ALA A 131 -3.28 10.25 -8.33
CA ALA A 131 -3.39 10.19 -9.80
C ALA A 131 -2.31 11.03 -10.49
N LEU A 132 -1.99 12.20 -9.93
CA LEU A 132 -0.91 13.05 -10.42
C LEU A 132 0.46 12.41 -10.17
N VAL A 133 0.63 11.74 -9.04
CA VAL A 133 1.85 10.97 -8.74
C VAL A 133 2.06 9.86 -9.74
N LEU A 134 1.04 9.05 -10.03
CA LEU A 134 1.16 7.98 -11.02
C LEU A 134 1.46 8.54 -12.42
N LYS A 135 0.82 9.65 -12.79
CA LYS A 135 1.15 10.34 -14.03
C LYS A 135 2.60 10.80 -14.08
N ASP A 136 3.12 11.41 -13.02
CA ASP A 136 4.53 11.85 -12.97
C ASP A 136 5.48 10.65 -13.06
N LEU A 137 5.16 9.53 -12.39
CA LEU A 137 5.96 8.31 -12.48
C LEU A 137 5.96 7.71 -13.90
N TYR A 138 4.81 7.75 -14.59
CA TYR A 138 4.69 7.33 -15.98
C TYR A 138 5.46 8.25 -16.94
N ASP A 139 5.25 9.57 -16.83
CA ASP A 139 5.94 10.59 -17.66
C ASP A 139 7.48 10.57 -17.51
N ASN A 140 8.01 9.89 -16.48
CA ASN A 140 9.44 9.75 -16.20
C ASN A 140 9.97 8.32 -16.35
N ASP A 141 9.25 7.44 -17.05
CA ASP A 141 9.65 6.05 -17.32
C ASP A 141 9.95 5.23 -16.05
N VAL A 142 9.31 5.57 -14.91
CA VAL A 142 9.48 4.83 -13.65
C VAL A 142 8.53 3.64 -13.57
N VAL A 143 7.34 3.79 -14.15
CA VAL A 143 6.31 2.75 -14.27
C VAL A 143 5.77 2.74 -15.69
N GLU A 144 5.54 1.54 -16.21
CA GLU A 144 4.98 1.34 -17.55
C GLU A 144 3.47 1.13 -17.51
N GLU A 145 2.83 1.33 -18.65
CA GLU A 145 1.39 1.16 -18.81
C GLU A 145 0.93 -0.25 -18.40
N GLU A 146 1.60 -1.29 -18.90
CA GLU A 146 1.27 -2.68 -18.59
C GLU A 146 1.26 -2.94 -17.07
N SER A 147 2.29 -2.46 -16.37
CA SER A 147 2.39 -2.60 -14.90
C SER A 147 1.27 -1.87 -14.17
N VAL A 148 0.93 -0.66 -14.61
CA VAL A 148 -0.14 0.16 -14.00
C VAL A 148 -1.50 -0.50 -14.21
N LEU A 149 -1.80 -0.97 -15.42
CA LEU A 149 -3.05 -1.63 -15.76
C LEU A 149 -3.19 -2.98 -15.06
N GLU A 150 -2.11 -3.77 -15.04
CA GLU A 150 -2.08 -5.04 -14.30
C GLU A 150 -2.39 -4.80 -12.82
N TRP A 151 -1.69 -3.88 -12.18
CA TRP A 151 -1.93 -3.55 -10.77
C TRP A 151 -3.37 -3.07 -10.52
N TYR A 152 -3.91 -2.22 -11.39
CA TYR A 152 -5.28 -1.75 -11.29
C TYR A 152 -6.30 -2.90 -11.37
N GLN A 153 -6.16 -3.78 -12.35
CA GLN A 153 -7.03 -4.96 -12.51
C GLN A 153 -6.95 -5.90 -11.31
N GLN A 154 -5.73 -6.19 -10.84
CA GLN A 154 -5.50 -7.00 -9.64
C GLN A 154 -6.17 -6.38 -8.40
N GLY A 155 -6.10 -5.05 -8.28
CA GLY A 155 -6.74 -4.28 -7.21
C GLY A 155 -8.27 -4.35 -7.22
N LEU A 156 -8.87 -4.28 -8.41
CA LEU A 156 -10.33 -4.35 -8.60
C LEU A 156 -10.92 -5.74 -8.36
N VAL A 157 -10.16 -6.79 -8.68
CA VAL A 157 -10.58 -8.18 -8.48
C VAL A 157 -10.22 -8.69 -7.08
N GLY A 158 -9.19 -8.11 -6.47
CA GLY A 158 -8.67 -8.48 -5.16
C GLY A 158 -9.48 -7.99 -3.96
N GLY A 159 -8.95 -8.25 -2.76
CA GLY A 159 -9.57 -7.86 -1.49
C GLY A 159 -9.67 -6.34 -1.27
N ASN A 160 -8.92 -5.54 -2.05
CA ASN A 160 -8.83 -4.10 -1.90
C ASN A 160 -9.79 -3.32 -2.81
N LYS A 161 -10.70 -3.99 -3.52
CA LYS A 161 -11.63 -3.39 -4.50
C LYS A 161 -12.47 -2.21 -4.00
N THR A 162 -12.70 -2.10 -2.69
CA THR A 162 -13.46 -1.01 -2.07
C THR A 162 -12.60 0.20 -1.72
N SER A 163 -11.27 0.12 -1.93
CA SER A 163 -10.34 1.19 -1.62
C SER A 163 -10.64 2.45 -2.43
N GLN A 164 -10.58 3.59 -1.75
CA GLN A 164 -10.85 4.88 -2.38
C GLN A 164 -9.79 5.26 -3.42
N ILE A 165 -8.60 4.66 -3.33
CA ILE A 165 -7.50 4.89 -4.28
C ILE A 165 -7.93 4.59 -5.72
N TRP A 166 -8.69 3.51 -5.96
CA TRP A 166 -9.16 3.12 -7.29
C TRP A 166 -10.04 4.19 -7.93
N LYS A 167 -10.87 4.86 -7.13
CA LYS A 167 -11.70 5.98 -7.59
C LYS A 167 -10.87 7.22 -7.92
N ASN A 168 -9.82 7.47 -7.14
CA ASN A 168 -8.94 8.61 -7.34
C ASN A 168 -8.06 8.46 -8.58
N ILE A 169 -7.56 7.24 -8.85
CA ILE A 169 -6.70 6.97 -10.01
C ILE A 169 -7.47 6.64 -11.28
N LYS A 170 -8.77 6.33 -11.19
CA LYS A 170 -9.62 6.06 -12.35
C LYS A 170 -9.43 7.05 -13.52
N PRO A 171 -9.46 8.38 -13.33
CA PRO A 171 -9.23 9.32 -14.43
C PRO A 171 -7.84 9.19 -15.08
N PHE A 172 -6.83 8.78 -14.33
CA PHE A 172 -5.49 8.50 -14.88
C PHE A 172 -5.49 7.20 -15.69
N ILE A 173 -6.14 6.13 -15.21
CA ILE A 173 -6.28 4.88 -15.96
C ILE A 173 -7.05 5.10 -17.27
N GLU A 174 -8.16 5.84 -17.22
CA GLU A 174 -8.93 6.18 -18.42
C GLU A 174 -8.09 7.01 -19.40
N TRP A 175 -7.29 7.96 -18.92
CA TRP A 175 -6.37 8.71 -19.78
C TRP A 175 -5.30 7.81 -20.42
N LEU A 176 -4.70 6.91 -19.65
CA LEU A 176 -3.68 5.97 -20.10
C LEU A 176 -4.20 5.08 -21.24
N GLN A 177 -5.36 4.44 -21.03
CA GLN A 177 -5.98 3.56 -22.04
C GLN A 177 -6.42 4.31 -23.30
N ASN A 178 -6.87 5.57 -23.18
CA ASN A 178 -7.24 6.38 -24.35
C ASN A 178 -6.01 6.87 -25.12
N ALA A 179 -4.88 7.13 -24.45
CA ALA A 179 -3.67 7.60 -25.10
C ALA A 179 -3.08 6.55 -26.07
N GLU A 180 -3.18 5.25 -25.74
CA GLU A 180 -2.76 4.19 -26.66
C GLU A 180 -3.77 3.97 -27.81
N SER A 181 -5.08 3.98 -27.52
CA SER A 181 -6.12 3.76 -28.54
C SER A 181 -6.17 4.82 -29.65
N GLU A 182 -5.67 6.04 -29.42
CA GLU A 182 -5.57 7.07 -30.47
C GLU A 182 -4.38 6.84 -31.43
N SER A 183 -3.50 5.88 -31.14
CA SER A 183 -2.28 5.59 -31.92
C SER A 183 -2.43 4.38 -32.87
N GLU A 184 -3.53 3.63 -32.81
CA GLU A 184 -3.80 2.46 -33.68
C GLU A 184 -4.75 2.76 -34.86
N ASP A 185 -5.28 3.98 -34.96
CA ASP A 185 -6.22 4.43 -36.01
C ASP A 185 -5.60 5.45 -37.00
N GLU A 186 -4.29 5.33 -37.30
CA GLU A 186 -3.66 5.94 -38.51
C GLU A 186 -2.78 4.95 -39.31
#